data_AF-A0A259HFP5-F1
#
_entry.id   AF-A0A259HFP5-F1
#
_cell.length_a   1.000
_cell.length_b   1.000
_cell.length_c   1.000
_cell.angle_alpha   90.00
_cell.angle_beta   90.00
_cell.angle_gamma   90.00
#
_symmetry.space_group_name_H-M   'P 1'
#
loop_
_entity.id
_entity.type
_entity.pdbx_description
1 polymer ?
#
loop_
_entity_poly.entity_id
_entity_poly.type
_entity_poly.pdbx_seq_one_letter_code
_entity_poly.pdbx_strand_id
1 'polypeptide(L)'
;ISVDVFREAWAAEVEEARTSHKRERLYLATGLLLPVWDKLPSDFVRVSRISAADGRSLLGREVPVHCVPDLCRALGLEREQTLSADDIVQTVAATGRAMEFAGREKLTVKRSLVNGSQRLELTGWSAARLDWYKAQGCFTEIIRYQTRLFVPIEGAASVIARLASSA
;
A
#
# COMPACT_ATOMS: atom_id res chain seq x y z
N ILE A 1 -12.73 39.01 -15.28
CA ILE A 1 -11.93 38.24 -16.26
C ILE A 1 -12.69 38.30 -17.58
N SER A 2 -12.06 38.74 -18.66
CA SER A 2 -12.72 38.74 -19.98
C SER A 2 -12.82 37.30 -20.51
N VAL A 3 -13.75 37.06 -21.43
CA VAL A 3 -13.92 35.74 -22.06
C VAL A 3 -12.63 35.26 -22.72
N ASP A 4 -11.85 36.16 -23.30
CA ASP A 4 -10.59 35.81 -23.98
C ASP A 4 -9.51 35.39 -22.99
N VAL A 5 -9.36 36.12 -21.87
CA VAL A 5 -8.42 35.73 -20.80
C VAL A 5 -8.80 34.39 -20.19
N PHE A 6 -10.10 34.12 -20.01
CA PHE A 6 -10.56 32.81 -19.57
C PHE A 6 -10.26 31.70 -20.59
N ARG A 7 -10.48 31.96 -21.89
CA ARG A 7 -10.22 30.99 -22.96
C ARG A 7 -8.73 30.63 -23.06
N GLU A 8 -7.86 31.63 -22.94
CA GLU A 8 -6.40 31.42 -22.92
C GLU A 8 -5.97 30.57 -21.71
N ALA A 9 -6.45 30.92 -20.51
CA ALA A 9 -6.15 30.16 -19.30
C ALA A 9 -6.67 28.72 -19.37
N TRP A 10 -7.89 28.52 -19.87
CA TRP A 10 -8.47 27.19 -20.07
C TRP A 10 -7.68 26.35 -21.08
N ALA A 11 -7.25 26.94 -22.20
CA ALA A 11 -6.42 26.24 -23.19
C ALA A 11 -5.08 25.80 -22.60
N ALA A 12 -4.46 26.65 -21.77
CA ALA A 12 -3.23 26.32 -21.07
C ALA A 12 -3.44 25.14 -20.09
N GLU A 13 -4.50 25.17 -19.28
CA GLU A 13 -4.83 24.06 -18.35
C GLU A 13 -5.12 22.74 -19.09
N VAL A 14 -5.82 22.80 -20.23
CA VAL A 14 -6.08 21.61 -21.04
C VAL A 14 -4.77 21.00 -21.58
N GLU A 15 -3.84 21.83 -22.04
CA GLU A 15 -2.56 21.34 -22.55
C GLU A 15 -1.67 20.77 -21.43
N GLU A 16 -1.66 21.41 -20.26
CA GLU A 16 -1.02 20.87 -19.05
C GLU A 16 -1.63 19.52 -18.67
N ALA A 17 -2.96 19.40 -18.64
CA ALA A 17 -3.63 18.15 -18.31
C ALA A 17 -3.37 17.04 -19.34
N ARG A 18 -3.15 17.37 -20.63
CA ARG A 18 -2.78 16.38 -21.65
C ARG A 18 -1.38 15.81 -21.44
N THR A 19 -0.46 16.63 -20.93
CA THR A 19 0.94 16.22 -20.69
C THR A 19 1.14 15.59 -19.32
N SER A 20 0.29 15.93 -18.34
CA SER A 20 0.33 15.37 -16.98
C SER A 20 -0.53 14.10 -16.87
N HIS A 21 0.11 12.93 -16.96
CA HIS A 21 -0.59 11.66 -16.77
C HIS A 21 -0.64 11.24 -15.30
N LYS A 22 -1.85 11.08 -14.76
CA LYS A 22 -2.05 10.38 -13.50
C LYS A 22 -1.76 8.88 -13.69
N ARG A 23 -0.86 8.34 -12.86
CA ARG A 23 -0.60 6.90 -12.78
C ARG A 23 -1.23 6.34 -11.51
N GLU A 24 -1.96 5.25 -11.66
CA GLU A 24 -2.61 4.55 -10.55
C GLU A 24 -2.45 3.04 -10.77
N ARG A 25 -2.24 2.31 -9.68
CA ARG A 25 -2.16 0.85 -9.69
C ARG A 25 -3.43 0.26 -9.11
N LEU A 26 -4.08 -0.59 -9.88
CA LEU A 26 -5.28 -1.32 -9.49
C LEU A 26 -4.98 -2.82 -9.51
N TYR A 27 -5.49 -3.55 -8.52
CA TYR A 27 -5.42 -5.00 -8.48
C TYR A 27 -6.79 -5.57 -8.85
N LEU A 28 -6.81 -6.47 -9.83
CA LEU A 28 -8.03 -7.08 -10.35
C LEU A 28 -7.93 -8.60 -10.27
N ALA A 29 -8.90 -9.24 -9.61
CA ALA A 29 -9.16 -10.66 -9.78
C ALA A 29 -9.98 -10.85 -11.06
N THR A 30 -9.42 -11.55 -12.04
CA THR A 30 -10.04 -11.81 -13.36
C THR A 30 -10.22 -13.32 -13.57
N GLY A 31 -10.95 -13.72 -14.61
CA GLY A 31 -11.25 -15.13 -14.90
C GLY A 31 -12.49 -15.65 -14.17
N LEU A 32 -12.50 -16.95 -13.84
CA LEU A 32 -13.63 -17.59 -13.15
C LEU A 32 -13.59 -17.26 -11.66
N LEU A 33 -14.43 -16.31 -11.22
CA LEU A 33 -14.45 -15.85 -9.83
C LEU A 33 -15.31 -16.71 -8.90
N LEU A 34 -16.38 -17.34 -9.40
CA LEU A 34 -17.29 -18.14 -8.57
C LEU A 34 -16.57 -19.24 -7.76
N PRO A 35 -15.60 -20.01 -8.33
CA PRO A 35 -14.90 -21.05 -7.58
C PRO A 35 -13.99 -20.55 -6.46
N VAL A 36 -13.67 -19.24 -6.42
CA VAL A 36 -12.78 -18.62 -5.44
C VAL A 36 -13.46 -17.47 -4.69
N TRP A 37 -14.79 -17.38 -4.79
CA TRP A 37 -15.55 -16.24 -4.30
C TRP A 37 -15.43 -16.06 -2.79
N ASP A 38 -15.34 -17.17 -2.05
CA ASP A 38 -15.14 -17.23 -0.60
C ASP A 38 -13.78 -16.68 -0.15
N LYS A 39 -12.80 -16.59 -1.07
CA LYS A 39 -11.45 -16.08 -0.81
C LYS A 39 -11.31 -14.59 -1.09
N LEU A 40 -12.26 -13.98 -1.81
CA LEU A 40 -12.21 -12.57 -2.17
C LEU A 40 -12.64 -11.68 -1.00
N PRO A 41 -12.13 -10.43 -0.91
CA PRO A 41 -12.52 -9.49 0.14
C PRO A 41 -14.03 -9.20 0.11
N SER A 42 -14.67 -9.31 1.26
CA SER A 42 -16.11 -9.13 1.43
C SER A 42 -16.53 -7.67 1.58
N ASP A 43 -15.63 -6.80 2.02
CA ASP A 43 -15.90 -5.40 2.35
C ASP A 43 -15.88 -4.48 1.12
N PHE A 44 -15.13 -4.83 0.08
CA PHE A 44 -15.03 -4.03 -1.14
C PHE A 44 -15.67 -4.72 -2.34
N VAL A 45 -16.98 -4.45 -2.55
CA VAL A 45 -17.79 -5.11 -3.58
C VAL A 45 -17.91 -4.38 -4.92
N ARG A 46 -16.83 -4.33 -5.71
CA ARG A 46 -16.83 -3.65 -7.01
C ARG A 46 -16.25 -4.47 -8.18
N VAL A 47 -16.99 -4.54 -9.29
CA VAL A 47 -16.50 -5.12 -10.56
C VAL A 47 -16.30 -3.98 -11.54
N SER A 48 -15.13 -3.93 -12.16
CA SER A 48 -14.76 -2.86 -13.07
C SER A 48 -14.25 -3.40 -14.39
N ARG A 49 -14.53 -2.63 -15.44
CA ARG A 49 -13.97 -2.82 -16.78
C ARG A 49 -12.95 -1.71 -17.05
N ILE A 50 -11.70 -2.09 -17.28
CA ILE A 50 -10.65 -1.18 -17.74
C ILE A 50 -10.51 -1.36 -19.25
N SER A 51 -10.74 -0.30 -20.01
CA SER A 51 -10.58 -0.30 -21.48
C SER A 51 -9.38 0.57 -21.85
N ALA A 52 -8.40 -0.04 -22.50
CA ALA A 52 -7.22 0.66 -23.01
C ALA A 52 -7.48 1.21 -24.40
N ALA A 53 -6.75 2.27 -24.77
CA ALA A 53 -6.87 2.91 -26.08
C ALA A 53 -6.50 1.98 -27.26
N ASP A 54 -5.74 0.92 -26.99
CA ASP A 54 -5.38 -0.12 -27.97
C ASP A 54 -6.46 -1.21 -28.17
N GLY A 55 -7.64 -1.02 -27.56
CA GLY A 55 -8.77 -1.94 -27.66
C GLY A 55 -8.74 -3.10 -26.66
N ARG A 56 -7.69 -3.26 -25.86
CA ARG A 56 -7.69 -4.26 -24.77
C ARG A 56 -8.70 -3.88 -23.69
N SER A 57 -9.40 -4.89 -23.16
CA SER A 57 -10.34 -4.69 -22.05
C SER A 57 -10.12 -5.75 -20.98
N LEU A 58 -9.97 -5.31 -19.73
CA LEU A 58 -9.91 -6.17 -18.55
C LEU A 58 -11.21 -6.01 -17.78
N LEU A 59 -11.90 -7.12 -17.50
CA LEU A 59 -13.06 -7.16 -16.61
C LEU A 59 -12.69 -8.00 -15.38
N GLY A 60 -12.90 -7.45 -14.20
CA GLY A 60 -12.58 -8.18 -12.98
C GLY A 60 -13.11 -7.52 -11.73
N ARG A 61 -12.95 -8.25 -10.63
CA ARG A 61 -13.23 -7.77 -9.29
C ARG A 61 -12.04 -6.96 -8.79
N GLU A 62 -12.25 -5.70 -8.43
CA GLU A 62 -11.25 -4.89 -7.72
C GLU A 62 -10.90 -5.50 -6.36
N VAL A 63 -9.60 -5.58 -6.08
CA VAL A 63 -9.05 -6.07 -4.82
C VAL A 63 -8.29 -4.91 -4.16
N PRO A 64 -8.68 -4.47 -2.95
CA PRO A 64 -7.93 -3.48 -2.21
C PRO A 64 -6.48 -3.95 -1.96
N VAL A 65 -5.51 -3.05 -2.08
CA VAL A 65 -4.06 -3.37 -1.96
C VAL A 65 -3.74 -4.15 -0.68
N HIS A 66 -4.33 -3.76 0.45
CA HIS A 66 -4.10 -4.42 1.73
C HIS A 66 -4.61 -5.87 1.80
N CYS A 67 -5.54 -6.27 0.92
CA CYS A 67 -6.06 -7.63 0.84
C CYS A 67 -5.30 -8.52 -0.15
N VAL A 68 -4.48 -7.92 -1.03
CA VAL A 68 -3.75 -8.66 -2.07
C VAL A 68 -2.87 -9.77 -1.48
N PRO A 69 -2.09 -9.56 -0.39
CA PRO A 69 -1.25 -10.62 0.16
C PRO A 69 -2.04 -11.83 0.65
N ASP A 70 -3.16 -11.59 1.35
CA ASP A 70 -4.00 -12.66 1.88
C ASP A 70 -4.72 -13.42 0.77
N LEU A 71 -5.20 -12.72 -0.26
CA LEU A 71 -5.79 -13.34 -1.44
C LEU A 71 -4.76 -14.20 -2.18
N CYS A 72 -3.55 -13.69 -2.42
CA CYS A 72 -2.46 -14.45 -3.05
C CYS A 72 -2.15 -15.72 -2.24
N ARG A 73 -2.09 -15.64 -0.91
CA ARG A 73 -1.92 -16.81 -0.03
C ARG A 73 -3.05 -17.82 -0.17
N ALA A 74 -4.30 -17.37 -0.14
CA ALA A 74 -5.47 -18.24 -0.28
C ALA A 74 -5.52 -18.96 -1.65
N LEU A 75 -4.86 -18.38 -2.67
CA LEU A 75 -4.75 -18.93 -4.02
C LEU A 75 -3.44 -19.68 -4.29
N GLY A 76 -2.50 -19.71 -3.34
CA GLY A 76 -1.19 -20.35 -3.52
C GLY A 76 -0.21 -19.56 -4.41
N LEU A 77 -0.43 -18.25 -4.58
CA LEU A 77 0.33 -17.35 -5.45
C LEU A 77 1.36 -16.49 -4.69
N GLU A 78 1.77 -16.91 -3.50
CA GLU A 78 2.62 -16.11 -2.59
C GLU A 78 3.96 -15.69 -3.21
N ARG A 79 4.49 -16.48 -4.15
CA ARG A 79 5.77 -16.21 -4.81
C ARG A 79 5.67 -15.26 -6.01
N GLU A 80 4.46 -14.97 -6.47
CA GLU A 80 4.23 -14.22 -7.71
C GLU A 80 3.98 -12.72 -7.47
N GLN A 81 3.61 -12.34 -6.24
CA GLN A 81 3.33 -10.94 -5.90
C GLN A 81 3.94 -10.54 -4.56
N THR A 82 5.03 -9.79 -4.63
CA THR A 82 5.55 -9.02 -3.49
C THR A 82 5.15 -7.56 -3.70
N LEU A 83 4.29 -7.04 -2.83
CA LEU A 83 4.00 -5.60 -2.81
C LEU A 83 5.29 -4.82 -2.56
N SER A 84 5.48 -3.71 -3.28
CA SER A 84 6.65 -2.85 -3.03
C SER A 84 6.55 -2.23 -1.64
N ALA A 85 7.70 -1.87 -1.06
CA ALA A 85 7.73 -1.17 0.20
C ALA A 85 6.96 0.17 0.15
N ASP A 86 7.00 0.86 -1.00
CA ASP A 86 6.18 2.05 -1.27
C ASP A 86 4.68 1.74 -1.22
N ASP A 87 4.22 0.68 -1.89
CA ASP A 87 2.81 0.30 -1.91
C ASP A 87 2.31 -0.02 -0.49
N ILE A 88 3.13 -0.72 0.31
CA ILE A 88 2.83 -1.02 1.72
C ILE A 88 2.70 0.27 2.54
N VAL A 89 3.71 1.14 2.49
CA VAL A 89 3.75 2.38 3.26
C VAL A 89 2.60 3.31 2.88
N GLN A 90 2.38 3.53 1.58
CA GLN A 90 1.31 4.39 1.09
C GLN A 90 -0.06 3.85 1.48
N THR A 91 -0.29 2.54 1.35
CA THR A 91 -1.56 1.91 1.70
C THR A 91 -1.85 2.05 3.19
N VAL A 92 -0.88 1.75 4.06
CA VAL A 92 -1.04 1.86 5.51
C VAL A 92 -1.21 3.32 5.93
N ALA A 93 -0.43 4.23 5.34
CA ALA A 93 -0.51 5.66 5.63
C ALA A 93 -1.86 6.28 5.20
N ALA A 94 -2.41 5.88 4.05
CA ALA A 94 -3.68 6.41 3.55
C ALA A 94 -4.89 5.77 4.27
N THR A 95 -4.95 4.44 4.30
CA THR A 95 -6.13 3.70 4.75
C THR A 95 -6.14 3.42 6.26
N GLY A 96 -4.97 3.40 6.89
CA GLY A 96 -4.81 2.94 8.28
C GLY A 96 -4.96 1.43 8.45
N ARG A 97 -5.21 0.66 7.38
CA ARG A 97 -5.25 -0.80 7.43
C ARG A 97 -3.83 -1.32 7.62
N ALA A 98 -3.67 -2.22 8.58
CA ALA A 98 -2.40 -2.87 8.84
C ALA A 98 -2.05 -3.82 7.69
N MET A 99 -0.76 -3.96 7.40
CA MET A 99 -0.26 -4.85 6.36
C MET A 99 0.89 -5.70 6.88
N GLU A 100 0.83 -6.99 6.56
CA GLU A 100 1.91 -7.92 6.86
C GLU A 100 2.95 -7.91 5.74
N PHE A 101 4.22 -8.06 6.11
CA PHE A 101 5.30 -8.32 5.17
C PHE A 101 6.32 -9.26 5.81
N ALA A 102 6.97 -10.07 4.97
CA ALA A 102 8.03 -10.96 5.40
C ALA A 102 9.35 -10.17 5.53
N GLY A 103 10.06 -10.40 6.62
CA GLY A 103 11.46 -10.03 6.81
C GLY A 103 12.14 -11.15 7.58
N ARG A 104 13.10 -10.80 8.46
CA ARG A 104 13.66 -11.76 9.44
C ARG A 104 12.59 -12.42 10.32
N GLU A 105 11.48 -11.74 10.51
CA GLU A 105 10.30 -12.17 11.25
C GLU A 105 9.05 -11.84 10.43
N LYS A 106 7.92 -12.45 10.78
CA LYS A 106 6.63 -12.05 10.20
C LYS A 106 6.21 -10.73 10.84
N LEU A 107 6.38 -9.65 10.10
CA LEU A 107 6.14 -8.29 10.59
C LEU A 107 4.79 -7.78 10.12
N THR A 108 4.18 -6.92 10.94
CA THR A 108 3.02 -6.14 10.56
C THR A 108 3.35 -4.68 10.75
N VAL A 109 3.12 -3.86 9.73
CA VAL A 109 3.13 -2.41 9.83
C VAL A 109 1.71 -1.89 9.93
N LYS A 110 1.47 -0.96 10.86
CA LYS A 110 0.16 -0.33 11.06
C LYS A 110 0.31 1.16 11.31
N ARG A 111 -0.76 1.91 11.09
CA ARG A 111 -0.84 3.32 11.43
C ARG A 111 -1.30 3.47 12.88
N SER A 112 -0.53 4.18 13.68
CA SER A 112 -0.80 4.41 15.11
C SER A 112 -0.78 5.89 15.45
N LEU A 113 -1.79 6.35 16.19
CA LEU A 113 -1.85 7.71 16.71
C LEU A 113 -1.11 7.76 18.06
N VAL A 114 -0.04 8.55 18.12
CA VAL A 114 0.78 8.73 19.31
C VAL A 114 0.95 10.23 19.56
N ASN A 115 0.50 10.70 20.73
CA ASN A 115 0.57 12.11 21.12
C ASN A 115 0.06 13.08 20.02
N GLY A 116 -1.09 12.77 19.42
CA GLY A 116 -1.69 13.58 18.36
C GLY A 116 -1.05 13.44 16.97
N SER A 117 0.03 12.67 16.82
CA SER A 117 0.73 12.46 15.56
C SER A 117 0.54 11.03 15.02
N GLN A 118 0.29 10.90 13.72
CA GLN A 118 0.21 9.60 13.05
C GLN A 118 1.61 9.02 12.86
N ARG A 119 1.78 7.73 13.11
CA ARG A 119 3.06 7.03 12.99
C ARG A 119 2.89 5.67 12.33
N LEU A 120 3.97 5.17 11.73
CA LEU A 120 4.06 3.79 11.28
C LEU A 120 4.68 2.97 12.39
N GLU A 121 3.90 2.04 12.94
CA GLU A 121 4.31 1.14 14.00
C GLU A 121 4.55 -0.26 13.45
N LEU A 122 5.64 -0.88 13.89
CA LEU A 122 5.92 -2.28 13.62
C LEU A 122 5.51 -3.15 14.80
N THR A 123 4.86 -4.28 14.49
CA THR A 123 4.54 -5.36 15.42
C THR A 123 5.00 -6.70 14.86
N GLY A 124 5.06 -7.74 15.69
CA GLY A 124 5.57 -9.06 15.30
C GLY A 124 7.10 -9.22 15.37
N TRP A 125 7.81 -8.20 15.87
CA TRP A 125 9.24 -8.24 16.13
C TRP A 125 9.55 -8.82 17.51
N SER A 126 10.72 -9.45 17.66
CA SER A 126 11.23 -9.92 18.95
C SER A 126 12.13 -8.90 19.65
N ALA A 127 11.99 -8.78 20.97
CA ALA A 127 12.81 -7.87 21.78
C ALA A 127 14.31 -8.15 21.68
N ALA A 128 14.69 -9.42 21.48
CA ALA A 128 16.09 -9.83 21.30
C ALA A 128 16.75 -9.20 20.06
N ARG A 129 15.97 -8.72 19.09
CA ARG A 129 16.46 -8.10 17.84
C ARG A 129 16.27 -6.59 17.79
N LEU A 130 15.89 -5.97 18.91
CA LEU A 130 15.55 -4.54 18.93
C LEU A 130 16.68 -3.65 18.41
N ASP A 131 17.92 -3.92 18.80
CA ASP A 131 19.08 -3.16 18.35
C ASP A 131 19.33 -3.31 16.85
N TRP A 132 19.03 -4.49 16.28
CA TRP A 132 19.10 -4.70 14.84
C TRP A 132 18.05 -3.85 14.11
N TYR A 133 16.80 -3.83 14.57
CA TYR A 133 15.75 -2.99 13.97
C TYR A 133 16.11 -1.50 14.05
N LYS A 134 16.67 -1.04 15.18
CA LYS A 134 17.17 0.33 15.31
C LYS A 134 18.28 0.64 14.30
N ALA A 135 19.22 -0.29 14.11
CA ALA A 135 20.27 -0.16 13.10
C ALA A 135 19.73 -0.10 11.66
N GLN A 136 18.53 -0.65 11.39
CA GLN A 136 17.87 -0.52 10.08
C GLN A 136 17.15 0.83 9.88
N GLY A 137 17.11 1.69 10.89
CA GLY A 137 16.46 3.00 10.87
C GLY A 137 15.12 3.05 11.61
N CYS A 138 14.73 2.00 12.33
CA CYS A 138 13.59 2.09 13.24
C CYS A 138 13.95 2.87 14.52
N PHE A 139 12.94 3.34 15.24
CA PHE A 139 13.12 3.97 16.55
C PHE A 139 12.05 3.46 17.53
N THR A 140 12.27 3.69 18.82
CA THR A 140 11.38 3.19 19.87
C THR A 140 10.86 4.31 20.76
N GLU A 141 9.65 4.13 21.26
CA GLU A 141 9.14 4.92 22.39
C GLU A 141 8.51 4.03 23.44
N ILE A 142 8.50 4.49 24.68
CA ILE A 142 7.80 3.83 25.78
C ILE A 142 6.44 4.50 25.92
N ILE A 143 5.37 3.79 25.58
CA ILE A 143 4.00 4.29 25.63
C ILE A 143 3.18 3.32 26.47
N ARG A 144 2.52 3.82 27.52
CA ARG A 144 1.78 2.98 28.48
C ARG A 144 2.63 1.81 29.01
N TYR A 145 3.86 2.12 29.42
CA TYR A 145 4.83 1.15 29.96
C TYR A 145 5.28 0.05 28.98
N GLN A 146 5.02 0.21 27.68
CA GLN A 146 5.44 -0.74 26.65
C GLN A 146 6.40 -0.10 25.65
N THR A 147 7.49 -0.78 25.35
CA THR A 147 8.38 -0.42 24.24
C THR A 147 7.69 -0.72 22.92
N ARG A 148 7.41 0.32 22.14
CA ARG A 148 6.81 0.22 20.81
C ARG A 148 7.84 0.64 19.77
N LEU A 149 7.87 -0.06 18.64
CA LEU A 149 8.82 0.13 17.56
C LEU A 149 8.14 0.84 16.40
N PHE A 150 8.80 1.87 15.87
CA PHE A 150 8.26 2.72 14.82
C PHE A 150 9.23 2.86 13.66
N VAL A 151 8.67 3.16 12.50
CA VAL A 151 9.41 3.51 11.27
C VAL A 151 9.23 5.02 11.04
N PRO A 152 10.32 5.77 10.78
CA PRO A 152 10.23 7.18 10.39
C PRO A 152 9.34 7.33 9.15
N ILE A 153 8.46 8.33 9.13
CA ILE A 153 7.59 8.59 7.96
C ILE A 153 8.46 8.96 6.75
N GLU A 154 9.43 9.84 6.96
CA GLU A 154 10.43 10.17 5.96
C GLU A 154 11.33 8.96 5.70
N GLY A 155 11.42 8.52 4.44
CA GLY A 155 12.21 7.34 4.08
C GLY A 155 11.60 6.01 4.55
N ALA A 156 10.35 5.99 4.99
CA ALA A 156 9.66 4.77 5.45
C ALA A 156 9.79 3.61 4.46
N ALA A 157 9.56 3.87 3.17
CA ALA A 157 9.66 2.85 2.12
C ALA A 157 11.07 2.23 2.06
N SER A 158 12.13 3.04 2.21
CA SER A 158 13.50 2.54 2.24
C SER A 158 13.78 1.68 3.49
N VAL A 159 13.24 2.06 4.65
CA VAL A 159 13.37 1.25 5.88
C VAL A 159 12.65 -0.09 5.70
N ILE A 160 11.39 -0.07 5.27
CA ILE A 160 10.59 -1.28 5.04
C ILE A 160 11.26 -2.19 4.00
N ALA A 161 11.81 -1.63 2.92
CA ALA A 161 12.54 -2.39 1.91
C ALA A 161 13.75 -3.14 2.50
N ARG A 162 14.55 -2.50 3.37
CA ARG A 162 15.69 -3.15 4.05
C ARG A 162 15.24 -4.26 5.00
N LEU A 163 14.12 -4.05 5.69
CA LEU A 163 13.55 -5.06 6.59
C LEU A 163 13.06 -6.28 5.81
N ALA A 164 12.42 -6.04 4.66
CA ALA A 164 11.90 -7.09 3.78
C ALA A 164 12.99 -7.85 3.03
N SER A 165 14.08 -7.20 2.62
CA SER A 165 15.22 -7.84 1.96
C SER A 165 16.06 -8.74 2.88
N SER A 166 15.75 -8.75 4.17
CA SER A 166 16.41 -9.59 5.19
C SER A 166 15.62 -10.88 5.48
N ALA A 167 14.60 -11.20 4.68
CA ALA A 167 13.85 -12.45 4.71
C ALA A 167 14.66 -13.64 4.16
#